data_AF-A0A1Y2J354-F1
#
_entry.id   AF-A0A1Y2J354-F1
#
_cell.length_a   1.000
_cell.length_b   1.000
_cell.length_c   1.000
_cell.angle_alpha   90.00
_cell.angle_beta   90.00
_cell.angle_gamma   90.00
#
_symmetry.space_group_name_H-M   'P 1'
#
loop_
_entity.id
_entity.type
_entity.pdbx_description
1 polymer ?
#
loop_
_entity_poly.entity_id
_entity_poly.type
_entity_poly.pdbx_seq_one_letter_code
_entity_poly.pdbx_strand_id
1 'polypeptide(L)'
;MTTLLAPIAEQNVGPIPGVDADVEPDAQWKEALRSRIEQGLQSMVDKVRQERDSGLRGLREGTREYDNVMKAYQLSMDRVRRIAEDQFNQELKIARFERSLALGKEIEGEEFEAFRRQQQAIWDKIKKDGAERPQGRQDPSVWDRKERERREKE
;
A
#
# COMPACT_ATOMS: atom_id res chain seq x y z
N MET A 1 16.15 -0.15 -14.58
CA MET A 1 15.43 -0.08 -13.29
C MET A 1 16.06 -1.13 -12.39
N THR A 2 16.56 -0.74 -11.22
CA THR A 2 17.28 -1.65 -10.31
C THR A 2 16.24 -2.25 -9.38
N THR A 3 15.79 -3.47 -9.66
CA THR A 3 14.85 -4.21 -8.78
C THR A 3 15.49 -4.38 -7.41
N LEU A 4 14.88 -3.82 -6.37
CA LEU A 4 15.47 -3.71 -5.02
C LEU A 4 15.28 -4.97 -4.18
N LEU A 5 14.34 -5.82 -4.57
CA LEU A 5 13.98 -7.09 -3.97
C LEU A 5 13.93 -8.16 -5.09
N ALA A 6 14.20 -9.42 -4.75
CA ALA A 6 13.96 -10.52 -5.69
C ALA A 6 12.48 -10.49 -6.16
N PRO A 7 12.17 -10.91 -7.40
CA PRO A 7 10.83 -10.80 -7.96
C PRO A 7 9.79 -11.46 -7.04
N ILE A 8 8.77 -10.67 -6.67
CA ILE A 8 7.61 -11.14 -5.87
C ILE A 8 6.92 -12.24 -6.66
N ALA A 9 6.95 -13.47 -6.13
CA ALA A 9 6.42 -14.65 -6.81
C ALA A 9 4.94 -14.87 -6.50
N GLU A 10 4.15 -15.20 -7.53
CA GLU A 10 2.68 -15.44 -7.46
C GLU A 10 2.28 -16.78 -6.79
N GLN A 11 3.10 -17.32 -5.89
CA GLN A 11 3.01 -18.73 -5.48
C GLN A 11 1.88 -19.08 -4.50
N ASN A 12 1.17 -18.10 -3.92
CA ASN A 12 0.22 -18.36 -2.82
C ASN A 12 -1.24 -17.98 -3.08
N VAL A 13 -1.58 -17.50 -4.28
CA VAL A 13 -2.98 -17.22 -4.62
C VAL A 13 -3.52 -18.35 -5.48
N GLY A 14 -3.96 -19.42 -4.82
CA GLY A 14 -4.67 -20.52 -5.46
C GLY A 14 -5.82 -20.00 -6.35
N PRO A 15 -6.22 -20.77 -7.37
CA PRO A 15 -7.36 -20.40 -8.20
C PRO A 15 -8.57 -20.20 -7.28
N ILE A 16 -9.22 -19.04 -7.38
CA ILE A 16 -10.50 -18.84 -6.72
C ILE A 16 -11.46 -19.80 -7.43
N PRO A 17 -12.09 -20.77 -6.73
CA PRO A 17 -12.98 -21.73 -7.38
C PRO A 17 -14.12 -20.97 -8.09
N GLY A 18 -14.27 -21.19 -9.40
CA GLY A 18 -15.28 -20.53 -10.25
C GLY A 18 -14.81 -19.30 -11.04
N VAL A 19 -13.54 -18.91 -10.91
CA VAL A 19 -12.99 -17.68 -11.53
C VAL A 19 -12.15 -18.03 -12.76
N ASP A 20 -12.71 -17.78 -13.95
CA ASP A 20 -12.06 -17.94 -15.27
C ASP A 20 -10.80 -17.05 -15.43
N ALA A 21 -9.99 -17.37 -16.45
CA ALA A 21 -8.87 -16.54 -16.90
C ALA A 21 -9.25 -15.07 -17.20
N ASP A 22 -10.52 -14.79 -17.49
CA ASP A 22 -11.06 -13.46 -17.79
C ASP A 22 -11.02 -12.49 -16.60
N VAL A 23 -10.79 -13.01 -15.40
CA VAL A 23 -10.81 -12.24 -14.15
C VAL A 23 -9.40 -11.92 -13.66
N GLU A 24 -8.38 -12.52 -14.28
CA GLU A 24 -6.99 -12.29 -13.94
C GLU A 24 -6.54 -10.90 -14.43
N PRO A 25 -5.94 -10.08 -13.57
CA PRO A 25 -5.27 -8.86 -14.02
C PRO A 25 -4.11 -9.18 -14.97
N ASP A 26 -3.95 -8.37 -16.00
CA ASP A 26 -2.87 -8.56 -16.98
C ASP A 26 -1.48 -8.34 -16.36
N ALA A 27 -0.45 -8.72 -17.12
CA ALA A 27 0.94 -8.60 -16.69
C ALA A 27 1.36 -7.15 -16.41
N GLN A 28 0.80 -6.16 -17.13
CA GLN A 28 1.12 -4.75 -16.92
C GLN A 28 0.57 -4.24 -15.60
N TRP A 29 -0.66 -4.63 -15.25
CA TRP A 29 -1.27 -4.32 -13.96
C TRP A 29 -0.46 -4.92 -12.81
N LYS A 30 -0.04 -6.19 -12.94
CA LYS A 30 0.78 -6.87 -11.93
C LYS A 30 2.12 -6.18 -11.74
N GLU A 31 2.76 -5.75 -12.83
CA GLU A 31 4.04 -5.04 -12.76
C GLU A 31 3.92 -3.65 -12.14
N ALA A 32 2.83 -2.93 -12.45
CA ALA A 32 2.52 -1.66 -11.80
C ALA A 32 2.26 -1.83 -10.29
N LEU A 33 1.56 -2.91 -9.91
CA LEU A 33 1.34 -3.25 -8.50
C LEU A 33 2.67 -3.55 -7.78
N ARG A 34 3.55 -4.36 -8.37
CA ARG A 34 4.89 -4.63 -7.82
C ARG A 34 5.65 -3.33 -7.61
N SER A 35 5.69 -2.45 -8.62
CA SER A 35 6.37 -1.16 -8.55
C SER A 35 5.84 -0.28 -7.42
N ARG A 36 4.50 -0.24 -7.23
CA ARG A 36 3.88 0.53 -6.15
C ARG A 36 4.20 -0.03 -4.76
N ILE A 37 4.18 -1.35 -4.61
CA ILE A 37 4.54 -2.03 -3.35
C ILE A 37 6.01 -1.76 -3.01
N GLU A 38 6.91 -1.91 -4.00
CA GLU A 38 8.34 -1.63 -3.82
C GLU A 38 8.58 -0.18 -3.37
N GLN A 39 7.92 0.79 -4.00
CA GLN A 39 8.01 2.19 -3.58
C GLN A 39 7.49 2.41 -2.16
N GLY A 40 6.39 1.76 -1.78
CA GLY A 40 5.84 1.85 -0.42
C GLY A 40 6.76 1.26 0.65
N LEU A 41 7.51 0.20 0.31
CA LEU A 41 8.43 -0.48 1.22
C LEU A 41 9.85 0.10 1.20
N GLN A 42 10.14 1.06 0.32
CA GLN A 42 11.46 1.68 0.17
C GLN A 42 12.04 2.15 1.50
N SER A 43 11.25 2.88 2.30
CA SER A 43 11.70 3.39 3.60
C SER A 43 12.10 2.27 4.58
N MET A 44 11.43 1.11 4.51
CA MET A 44 11.75 -0.05 5.34
C MET A 44 13.05 -0.72 4.87
N VAL A 45 13.22 -0.86 3.55
CA VAL A 45 14.46 -1.36 2.94
C VAL A 45 15.64 -0.47 3.33
N ASP A 46 15.48 0.85 3.23
CA ASP A 46 16.51 1.82 3.55
C ASP A 46 16.91 1.76 5.02
N LYS A 47 15.91 1.63 5.92
CA LYS A 47 16.16 1.44 7.35
C LYS A 47 16.96 0.16 7.63
N VAL A 48 16.58 -0.97 7.03
CA VAL A 48 17.30 -2.25 7.22
C VAL A 48 18.73 -2.16 6.69
N ARG A 49 18.95 -1.46 5.56
CA ARG A 49 20.31 -1.21 5.03
C ARG A 49 21.12 -0.32 5.96
N GLN A 50 20.53 0.75 6.48
CA GLN A 50 21.19 1.65 7.42
C GLN A 50 21.58 0.92 8.72
N GLU A 51 20.72 0.04 9.23
CA GLU A 51 21.00 -0.78 10.42
C GLU A 51 22.18 -1.73 10.17
N ARG A 52 22.23 -2.39 9.00
CA ARG A 52 23.38 -3.20 8.58
C ARG A 52 24.65 -2.36 8.51
N ASP A 53 24.62 -1.25 7.79
CA ASP A 53 25.81 -0.42 7.55
C ASP A 53 26.36 0.16 8.86
N SER A 54 25.47 0.48 9.79
CA SER A 54 25.84 0.93 11.13
C SER A 54 26.42 -0.22 11.96
N GLY A 55 25.83 -1.41 11.89
CA GLY A 55 26.30 -2.60 12.59
C GLY A 55 27.63 -3.15 12.08
N LEU A 56 27.93 -2.98 10.79
CA LEU A 56 29.18 -3.42 10.17
C LEU A 56 30.35 -2.46 10.39
N ARG A 57 30.10 -1.24 10.89
CA ARG A 57 31.14 -0.21 11.01
C ARG A 57 32.24 -0.66 11.97
N GLY A 58 33.44 -0.84 11.44
CA GLY A 58 34.62 -1.25 12.20
C GLY A 58 34.71 -2.76 12.47
N LEU A 59 33.78 -3.56 11.94
CA LEU A 59 33.89 -5.01 11.96
C LEU A 59 34.71 -5.51 10.77
N ARG A 60 35.47 -6.58 10.99
CA ARG A 60 36.19 -7.28 9.93
C ARG A 60 35.34 -8.44 9.43
N GLU A 61 35.32 -8.66 8.11
CA GLU A 61 34.63 -9.81 7.53
C GLU A 61 35.15 -11.13 8.12
N GLY A 62 34.24 -12.07 8.35
CA GLY A 62 34.53 -13.38 8.92
C GLY A 62 34.68 -13.42 10.44
N THR A 63 34.49 -12.30 11.15
CA THR A 63 34.28 -12.37 12.60
C THR A 63 32.86 -12.81 12.94
N ARG A 64 32.67 -13.37 14.12
CA ARG A 64 31.35 -13.80 14.59
C ARG A 64 30.37 -12.63 14.65
N GLU A 65 30.84 -11.45 15.02
CA GLU A 65 30.05 -10.22 15.07
C GLU A 65 29.59 -9.80 13.67
N TYR A 66 30.48 -9.87 12.67
CA TYR A 66 30.14 -9.60 11.28
C TYR A 66 29.04 -10.54 10.78
N ASP A 67 29.20 -11.85 11.03
CA ASP A 67 28.23 -12.85 10.61
C ASP A 67 26.87 -12.66 11.29
N ASN A 68 26.86 -12.27 12.57
CA ASN A 68 25.63 -11.95 13.30
C ASN A 68 24.89 -10.76 12.69
N VAL A 69 25.60 -9.70 12.32
CA VAL A 69 25.00 -8.52 11.66
C VAL A 69 24.44 -8.90 10.29
N MET A 70 25.16 -9.69 9.51
CA MET A 70 24.68 -10.16 8.21
C MET A 70 23.47 -11.09 8.32
N LYS A 71 23.43 -11.96 9.32
CA LYS A 71 22.27 -12.81 9.60
C LYS A 71 21.04 -12.00 10.01
N ALA A 72 21.21 -10.99 10.87
CA ALA A 72 20.14 -10.08 11.25
C ALA A 72 19.61 -9.30 10.03
N TYR A 73 20.51 -8.81 9.18
CA TYR A 73 20.16 -8.14 7.93
C TYR A 73 19.32 -9.03 7.00
N GLN A 74 19.72 -10.30 6.81
CA GLN A 74 18.99 -11.26 5.99
C GLN A 74 17.58 -11.51 6.53
N LEU A 75 17.45 -11.75 7.84
CA LEU A 75 16.15 -11.96 8.49
C LEU A 75 15.22 -10.74 8.32
N SER A 76 15.77 -9.54 8.48
CA SER A 76 15.01 -8.30 8.27
C SER A 76 14.58 -8.15 6.81
N MET A 77 15.45 -8.43 5.84
CA MET A 77 15.11 -8.38 4.41
C MET A 77 14.07 -9.43 4.02
N ASP A 78 14.15 -10.65 4.56
CA ASP A 78 13.13 -11.68 4.34
C ASP A 78 11.77 -11.26 4.92
N ARG A 79 11.76 -10.55 6.05
CA ARG A 79 10.53 -9.96 6.59
C ARG A 79 9.94 -8.92 5.64
N VAL A 80 10.76 -8.02 5.08
CA VAL A 80 10.30 -7.04 4.08
C VAL A 80 9.72 -7.76 2.86
N ARG A 81 10.37 -8.83 2.39
CA ARG A 81 9.87 -9.64 1.27
C ARG A 81 8.50 -10.25 1.55
N ARG A 82 8.30 -10.84 2.73
CA ARG A 82 7.00 -11.41 3.12
C ARG A 82 5.90 -10.36 3.14
N ILE A 83 6.18 -9.17 3.66
CA ILE A 83 5.23 -8.05 3.64
C ILE A 83 4.85 -7.69 2.19
N ALA A 84 5.83 -7.63 1.29
CA ALA A 84 5.59 -7.34 -0.12
C ALA A 84 4.73 -8.43 -0.79
N GLU A 85 5.03 -9.70 -0.54
CA GLU A 85 4.27 -10.86 -1.03
C GLU A 85 2.84 -10.85 -0.51
N ASP A 86 2.64 -10.62 0.78
CA ASP A 86 1.32 -10.56 1.41
C ASP A 86 0.47 -9.43 0.81
N GLN A 87 1.06 -8.23 0.65
CA GLN A 87 0.39 -7.09 0.02
C GLN A 87 0.03 -7.37 -1.43
N PHE A 88 0.96 -7.95 -2.20
CA PHE A 88 0.71 -8.30 -3.60
C PHE A 88 -0.43 -9.31 -3.73
N ASN A 89 -0.40 -10.36 -2.91
CA ASN A 89 -1.42 -11.40 -2.92
C ASN A 89 -2.79 -10.85 -2.50
N GLN A 90 -2.84 -9.97 -1.51
CA GLN A 90 -4.08 -9.33 -1.07
C GLN A 90 -4.68 -8.45 -2.15
N GLU A 91 -3.87 -7.58 -2.78
CA GLU A 91 -4.33 -6.69 -3.85
C GLU A 91 -4.74 -7.48 -5.10
N LEU A 92 -4.02 -8.56 -5.43
CA LEU A 92 -4.39 -9.45 -6.52
C LEU A 92 -5.74 -10.14 -6.25
N LYS A 93 -5.99 -10.61 -5.02
CA LYS A 93 -7.29 -11.15 -4.61
C LYS A 93 -8.41 -10.10 -4.76
N ILE A 94 -8.17 -8.87 -4.29
CA ILE A 94 -9.13 -7.76 -4.42
C ILE A 94 -9.48 -7.51 -5.90
N ALA A 95 -8.47 -7.38 -6.76
CA ALA A 95 -8.69 -7.12 -8.18
C ALA A 95 -9.47 -8.25 -8.87
N ARG A 96 -9.22 -9.51 -8.50
CA ARG A 96 -10.01 -10.66 -8.99
C ARG A 96 -11.47 -10.56 -8.54
N PHE A 97 -11.74 -10.22 -7.27
CA PHE A 97 -13.11 -10.04 -6.79
C PHE A 97 -13.84 -8.90 -7.51
N GLU A 98 -13.20 -7.75 -7.68
CA GLU A 98 -13.78 -6.59 -8.37
C GLU A 98 -14.15 -6.91 -9.82
N ARG A 99 -13.25 -7.58 -10.55
CA ARG A 99 -13.51 -8.00 -11.95
C ARG A 99 -14.62 -9.04 -12.03
N SER A 100 -14.65 -9.99 -11.09
CA SER A 100 -15.69 -11.02 -11.07
C SER A 100 -17.07 -10.40 -10.79
N LEU A 101 -17.14 -9.40 -9.90
CA LEU A 101 -18.36 -8.63 -9.66
C LEU A 101 -18.79 -7.82 -10.90
N ALA A 102 -17.84 -7.19 -11.59
CA ALA A 102 -18.11 -6.45 -12.82
C ALA A 102 -18.66 -7.33 -13.94
N LEU A 103 -18.26 -8.61 -13.96
CA LEU A 103 -18.78 -9.63 -14.89
C LEU A 103 -20.11 -10.25 -14.42
N GLY A 104 -20.65 -9.82 -13.27
CA GLY A 104 -21.90 -10.35 -12.72
C GLY A 104 -21.81 -11.81 -12.25
N LYS A 105 -20.58 -12.31 -12.01
CA LYS A 105 -20.39 -13.67 -11.50
C LYS A 105 -20.73 -13.72 -10.01
N GLU A 106 -21.52 -14.71 -9.63
CA GLU A 106 -21.84 -14.98 -8.24
C GLU A 106 -20.61 -15.62 -7.58
N ILE A 107 -20.00 -14.87 -6.66
CA ILE A 107 -18.84 -15.32 -5.89
C ILE A 107 -19.35 -15.69 -4.51
N GLU A 108 -19.26 -16.96 -4.17
CA GLU A 108 -19.66 -17.45 -2.85
C GLU A 108 -18.41 -17.92 -2.08
N GLY A 109 -18.35 -17.64 -0.78
CA GLY A 109 -17.29 -18.12 0.09
C GLY A 109 -16.95 -17.16 1.24
N GLU A 110 -16.34 -17.71 2.29
CA GLU A 110 -15.92 -16.96 3.48
C GLU A 110 -14.95 -15.82 3.13
N GLU A 111 -14.06 -16.03 2.16
CA GLU A 111 -13.12 -15.01 1.67
C GLU A 111 -13.84 -13.83 0.98
N PHE A 112 -14.93 -14.09 0.24
CA PHE A 112 -15.71 -13.05 -0.41
C PHE A 112 -16.56 -12.26 0.60
N GLU A 113 -17.13 -12.91 1.61
CA GLU A 113 -17.82 -12.23 2.71
C GLU A 113 -16.87 -11.35 3.53
N ALA A 114 -15.64 -11.81 3.77
CA ALA A 114 -14.61 -11.01 4.42
C ALA A 114 -14.24 -9.77 3.58
N PHE A 115 -14.07 -9.93 2.25
CA PHE A 115 -13.86 -8.82 1.33
C PHE A 115 -15.02 -7.82 1.34
N ARG A 116 -16.27 -8.31 1.26
CA ARG A 116 -17.47 -7.47 1.28
C ARG A 116 -17.57 -6.67 2.59
N ARG A 117 -17.27 -7.29 3.74
CA ARG A 117 -17.22 -6.60 5.04
C ARG A 117 -16.12 -5.54 5.09
N GLN A 118 -14.95 -5.82 4.55
CA GLN A 118 -13.85 -4.85 4.49
C GLN A 118 -14.23 -3.63 3.61
N GLN A 119 -14.81 -3.87 2.43
CA GLN A 119 -15.29 -2.79 1.56
C GLN A 119 -16.40 -1.98 2.22
N GLN A 120 -17.35 -2.63 2.89
CA GLN A 120 -18.40 -1.94 3.65
C GLN A 120 -17.82 -1.05 4.75
N ALA A 121 -16.81 -1.52 5.49
CA ALA A 121 -16.16 -0.72 6.53
C ALA A 121 -15.41 0.50 5.96
N ILE A 122 -14.83 0.39 4.76
CA ILE A 122 -14.20 1.53 4.06
C ILE A 122 -15.29 2.52 3.61
N TRP A 123 -16.38 2.05 3.01
CA TRP A 123 -17.52 2.87 2.63
C TRP A 123 -18.17 3.60 3.81
N ASP A 124 -18.31 2.92 4.94
CA ASP A 124 -18.87 3.49 6.17
C ASP A 124 -17.94 4.56 6.76
N LYS A 125 -16.61 4.36 6.69
CA LYS A 125 -15.63 5.41 7.04
C LYS A 125 -15.72 6.61 6.11
N ILE A 126 -15.79 6.40 4.79
CA ILE A 126 -15.93 7.49 3.81
C ILE A 126 -17.25 8.25 4.01
N LYS A 127 -18.36 7.55 4.29
CA LYS A 127 -19.65 8.19 4.61
C LYS A 127 -19.60 8.97 5.92
N LYS A 128 -18.92 8.44 6.94
CA LYS A 128 -18.76 9.09 8.25
C LYS A 128 -17.87 10.34 8.14
N ASP A 129 -16.73 10.22 7.47
CA ASP A 129 -15.81 11.34 7.23
C ASP A 129 -16.40 12.36 6.23
N GLY A 130 -17.27 11.91 5.32
CA GLY A 130 -18.06 12.75 4.41
C GLY A 130 -19.24 13.46 5.06
N ALA A 131 -19.80 12.90 6.15
CA ALA A 131 -20.82 13.53 6.97
C ALA A 131 -20.22 14.57 7.95
N GLU A 132 -18.92 14.48 8.26
CA GLU A 132 -18.17 15.47 9.04
C GLU A 132 -17.49 16.56 8.19
N ARG A 133 -18.07 16.92 7.03
CA ARG A 133 -17.86 18.25 6.44
C ARG A 133 -18.95 19.19 6.94
N PRO A 134 -18.76 19.93 8.05
CA PRO A 134 -19.50 21.15 8.25
C PRO A 134 -19.07 22.14 7.16
N GLN A 135 -20.04 22.53 6.35
CA GLN A 135 -20.04 23.83 5.69
C GLN A 135 -19.56 24.91 6.67
N GLY A 136 -18.64 25.76 6.23
CA GLY A 136 -18.42 27.07 6.83
C GLY A 136 -17.16 27.22 7.69
N ARG A 137 -15.98 27.14 7.07
CA ARG A 137 -15.04 28.25 7.32
C ARG A 137 -15.53 29.45 6.52
N GLN A 138 -16.46 30.19 7.11
CA GLN A 138 -16.54 31.62 6.81
C GLN A 138 -15.24 32.20 7.33
N ASP A 139 -14.35 32.54 6.40
CA ASP A 139 -13.18 33.33 6.68
C ASP A 139 -13.65 34.72 7.15
N PRO A 140 -13.44 35.14 8.42
CA PRO A 140 -13.94 36.44 8.90
C PRO A 140 -13.19 37.63 8.26
N SER A 141 -12.21 37.40 7.40
CA SER A 141 -11.27 38.41 6.93
C SER A 141 -11.70 39.18 5.66
N VAL A 142 -12.87 38.92 5.07
CA VAL A 142 -13.25 39.58 3.79
C VAL A 142 -14.03 40.91 3.98
N TRP A 143 -14.50 41.22 5.19
CA TRP A 143 -15.24 42.47 5.43
C TRP A 143 -14.38 43.73 5.47
N ASP A 144 -13.06 43.62 5.68
CA ASP A 144 -12.19 44.78 5.91
C ASP A 144 -11.65 45.45 4.63
N ARG A 145 -11.89 44.86 3.45
CA ARG A 145 -11.43 45.44 2.17
C ARG A 145 -12.44 46.43 1.57
N LYS A 146 -13.74 46.30 1.89
CA LYS A 146 -14.79 47.11 1.27
C LYS A 146 -15.08 48.43 2.00
N GLU A 147 -14.61 48.60 3.24
CA GLU A 147 -14.73 49.86 3.99
C GLU A 147 -13.55 50.83 3.78
N ARG A 148 -12.37 50.34 3.38
CA ARG A 148 -11.23 51.22 3.06
C ARG A 148 -11.42 52.02 1.77
N GLU A 149 -12.03 51.43 0.74
CA GLU A 149 -12.23 52.13 -0.54
C GLU A 149 -13.32 53.22 -0.48
N ARG A 150 -14.15 53.27 0.57
CA ARG A 150 -15.13 54.35 0.77
C ARG A 150 -14.60 55.56 1.54
N ARG A 151 -13.45 55.43 2.22
CA ARG A 151 -12.83 56.53 2.98
C ARG A 151 -11.70 57.26 2.24
N GLU A 152 -11.29 56.78 1.06
CA GLU A 152 -10.31 57.45 0.19
C GLU A 152 -10.96 58.30 -0.93
N LYS A 153 -12.28 58.49 -0.91
CA LYS A 153 -13.03 59.29 -1.90
C LYS A 153 -13.89 60.41 -1.30
N GLU A 154 -13.56 60.89 -0.10
CA GLU A 154 -14.03 62.19 0.40
C GLU A 154 -12.86 63.17 0.55
#